data_AF-A0A561VQ78-F1
#
_entry.id   AF-A0A561VQ78-F1
#
_cell.length_a   1.000
_cell.length_b   1.000
_cell.length_c   1.000
_cell.angle_alpha   90.00
_cell.angle_beta   90.00
_cell.angle_gamma   90.00
#
_symmetry.space_group_name_H-M   'P 1'
#
loop_
_entity.id
_entity.type
_entity.pdbx_description
1 polymer ?
#
loop_
_entity_poly.entity_id
_entity_poly.type
_entity_poly.pdbx_seq_one_letter_code
_entity_poly.pdbx_strand_id
1 'polypeptide(L)'
;MAENPNLGVDLYNLWTAGKDNYPSVAYQYTEALRSIDATEPGLAYAFRRPEVFGGGACGPVYQPWRDLRDGLAAVLGETRANLLGVADVLCMAVRTYQETDDEAAAAFRAVLGERGEPLPKLFD
;
A
#
# COMPACT_ATOMS: atom_id res chain seq x y z
N MET A 1 16.23 9.60 25.98
CA MET A 1 15.26 9.22 24.94
C MET A 1 14.39 10.44 24.74
N ALA A 2 14.45 11.10 23.58
CA ALA A 2 13.72 12.36 23.39
C ALA A 2 12.20 12.06 23.45
N GLU A 3 11.47 12.76 24.32
CA GLU A 3 10.01 12.78 24.27
C GLU A 3 9.60 13.30 22.89
N ASN A 4 8.85 12.51 22.13
CA ASN A 4 8.19 13.00 20.93
C ASN A 4 6.78 13.44 21.33
N PRO A 5 6.53 14.74 21.58
CA PRO A 5 5.23 15.23 22.06
C PRO A 5 4.08 14.99 21.08
N ASN A 6 4.38 14.57 19.84
CA ASN A 6 3.39 14.35 18.78
C ASN A 6 3.23 12.87 18.39
N LEU A 7 3.73 11.93 19.20
CA LEU A 7 3.72 10.51 18.84
C LEU A 7 2.33 9.95 18.50
N GLY A 8 1.29 10.36 19.23
CA GLY A 8 -0.09 9.97 18.91
C GLY A 8 -0.57 10.49 17.55
N VAL A 9 -0.17 11.72 17.18
CA VAL A 9 -0.46 12.30 15.87
C VAL A 9 0.30 11.56 14.77
N ASP A 10 1.57 11.23 15.02
CA ASP A 10 2.39 10.46 14.08
C ASP A 10 1.80 9.07 13.82
N LEU A 11 1.39 8.35 14.87
CA LEU A 11 0.75 7.04 14.76
C LEU A 11 -0.61 7.11 14.03
N TYR A 12 -1.40 8.15 14.32
CA TYR A 12 -2.64 8.40 13.59
C TYR A 12 -2.37 8.62 12.09
N ASN A 13 -1.37 9.45 11.75
CA ASN A 13 -1.01 9.70 10.36
C ASN A 13 -0.51 8.44 9.65
N LEU A 14 0.29 7.60 10.31
CA LEU A 14 0.73 6.31 9.76
C LEU A 14 -0.45 5.36 9.55
N TRP A 15 -1.38 5.32 10.50
CA TRP A 15 -2.59 4.52 10.39
C TRP A 15 -3.49 4.99 9.25
N THR A 16 -3.76 6.29 9.13
CA THR A 16 -4.54 6.86 8.02
C THR A 16 -3.85 6.63 6.68
N ALA A 17 -2.52 6.77 6.64
CA ALA A 17 -1.76 6.48 5.43
C ALA A 17 -1.95 5.02 5.00
N GLY A 18 -1.76 4.08 5.92
CA GLY A 18 -1.90 2.66 5.65
C GLY A 18 -3.33 2.23 5.36
N LYS A 19 -4.31 2.73 6.10
CA LYS A 19 -5.71 2.28 6.00
C LYS A 19 -6.44 2.87 4.81
N ASP A 20 -6.15 4.13 4.46
CA ASP A 20 -6.93 4.89 3.48
C ASP A 20 -6.09 5.40 2.31
N ASN A 21 -4.99 6.11 2.56
CA ASN A 21 -4.29 6.83 1.48
C ASN A 21 -3.63 5.88 0.47
N TYR A 22 -2.81 4.92 0.92
CA TYR A 22 -2.15 3.97 0.04
C TYR A 22 -3.16 3.07 -0.71
N PRO A 23 -4.17 2.49 -0.05
CA PRO A 23 -5.22 1.72 -0.74
C PRO A 23 -6.01 2.55 -1.77
N SER A 24 -6.32 3.81 -1.49
CA SER A 24 -7.01 4.71 -2.42
C SER A 24 -6.21 4.94 -3.70
N VAL A 25 -4.89 5.14 -3.58
CA VAL A 25 -4.01 5.27 -4.75
C VAL A 25 -3.89 3.92 -5.48
N ALA A 26 -3.72 2.81 -4.76
CA ALA A 26 -3.66 1.47 -5.34
C ALA A 26 -4.94 1.10 -6.12
N TYR A 27 -6.09 1.62 -5.72
CA TYR A 27 -7.34 1.46 -6.46
C TYR A 27 -7.28 2.07 -7.87
N GLN A 28 -6.62 3.22 -8.05
CA GLN A 28 -6.45 3.82 -9.38
C GLN A 28 -5.66 2.91 -10.33
N TYR A 29 -4.63 2.23 -9.82
CA TYR A 29 -3.89 1.23 -10.59
C TYR A 29 -4.76 0.01 -10.92
N THR A 30 -5.70 -0.36 -10.05
CA THR A 30 -6.66 -1.44 -10.32
C THR A 30 -7.59 -1.07 -11.48
N GLU A 31 -8.11 0.16 -11.52
CA GLU A 31 -8.95 0.62 -12.62
C GLU A 31 -8.16 0.73 -13.94
N ALA A 32 -6.90 1.16 -13.89
CA ALA A 32 -6.02 1.15 -15.05
C ALA A 32 -5.79 -0.26 -15.60
N LEU A 33 -5.52 -1.24 -14.71
CA LEU A 33 -5.36 -2.65 -15.09
C LEU A 33 -6.64 -3.21 -15.73
N ARG A 34 -7.81 -2.92 -15.15
CA ARG A 34 -9.10 -3.32 -15.74
C ARG A 34 -9.29 -2.74 -17.13
N SER A 35 -8.88 -1.49 -17.33
CA SER A 35 -8.95 -0.84 -18.64
C SER A 35 -8.04 -1.52 -19.66
N ILE A 36 -6.84 -1.92 -19.25
CA ILE A 36 -5.91 -2.69 -20.10
C ILE A 36 -6.49 -4.07 -20.44
N ASP A 37 -7.01 -4.80 -19.46
CA ASP A 37 -7.62 -6.11 -19.66
C ASP A 37 -8.81 -6.04 -20.63
N ALA A 38 -9.62 -4.98 -20.53
CA ALA A 38 -10.74 -4.72 -21.42
C ALA A 38 -10.34 -4.48 -22.89
N THR A 39 -9.05 -4.27 -23.20
CA THR A 39 -8.58 -4.13 -24.58
C THR A 39 -8.28 -5.46 -25.28
N GLU A 40 -8.11 -6.57 -24.55
CA GLU A 40 -7.81 -7.88 -25.14
C GLU A 40 -8.96 -8.38 -26.03
N PRO A 41 -10.24 -8.30 -25.61
CA PRO A 41 -11.35 -8.67 -26.48
C PRO A 41 -11.40 -7.76 -27.73
N GLY A 42 -11.21 -8.36 -28.91
CA GLY A 42 -11.27 -7.64 -30.19
C GLY A 42 -9.92 -7.10 -30.67
N LEU A 43 -8.84 -7.23 -29.90
CA LEU A 43 -7.51 -6.77 -30.32
C LEU A 43 -7.06 -7.39 -31.66
N ALA A 44 -7.21 -8.70 -31.80
CA ALA A 44 -6.88 -9.40 -33.05
C ALA A 44 -7.71 -8.91 -34.24
N TYR A 45 -8.97 -8.52 -34.00
CA TYR A 45 -9.83 -7.96 -35.04
C TYR A 45 -9.39 -6.55 -35.43
N ALA A 46 -9.04 -5.70 -34.47
CA ALA A 46 -8.54 -4.34 -34.72
C ALA A 46 -7.23 -4.34 -35.53
N PHE A 47 -6.42 -5.38 -35.38
CA PHE A 47 -5.19 -5.57 -36.14
C PHE A 47 -5.40 -6.35 -37.44
N ARG A 48 -6.61 -6.76 -37.81
CA ARG A 48 -6.82 -7.55 -39.03
C ARG A 48 -6.44 -6.74 -40.27
N ARG A 49 -5.57 -7.30 -41.11
CA ARG A 49 -5.13 -6.67 -42.36
C ARG A 49 -4.68 -7.69 -43.41
N PRO A 50 -4.65 -7.30 -44.70
CA PRO A 50 -4.22 -8.19 -45.78
C PRO A 50 -2.77 -8.68 -45.59
N GLU A 51 -2.51 -9.95 -45.93
CA GLU A 51 -1.19 -10.58 -45.73
C GLU A 51 -0.06 -9.95 -46.55
N VAL A 52 -0.38 -9.21 -47.61
CA VAL A 52 0.59 -8.45 -48.42
C VAL A 52 1.42 -7.47 -47.59
N PHE A 53 0.91 -7.05 -46.44
CA PHE A 53 1.63 -6.18 -45.49
C PHE A 53 2.56 -6.95 -44.54
N GLY A 54 2.75 -8.27 -44.74
CA GLY A 54 3.57 -9.15 -43.92
C GLY A 54 2.96 -9.46 -42.56
N GLY A 55 3.56 -10.40 -41.82
CA GLY A 55 3.20 -10.73 -40.42
C GLY A 55 1.85 -11.45 -40.23
N GLY A 56 1.33 -12.12 -41.27
CA GLY A 56 0.07 -12.87 -41.22
C GLY A 56 -1.17 -11.98 -41.10
N ALA A 57 -2.30 -12.58 -40.69
CA ALA A 57 -3.61 -11.92 -40.67
C ALA A 57 -3.70 -10.69 -39.74
N CYS A 58 -2.83 -10.63 -38.73
CA CYS A 58 -2.73 -9.52 -37.77
C CYS A 58 -1.45 -8.71 -37.97
N GLY A 59 -0.72 -8.90 -39.07
CA GLY A 59 0.55 -8.29 -39.45
C GLY A 59 1.66 -8.12 -38.38
N PRO A 60 2.75 -7.39 -38.70
CA PRO A 60 3.99 -7.44 -37.91
C PRO A 60 3.92 -6.71 -36.55
N VAL A 61 3.04 -5.72 -36.39
CA VAL A 61 2.94 -4.87 -35.18
C VAL A 61 2.09 -5.50 -34.08
N TYR A 62 1.35 -6.58 -34.35
CA TYR A 62 0.44 -7.16 -33.38
C TYR A 62 1.15 -7.70 -32.14
N GLN A 63 2.22 -8.48 -32.32
CA GLN A 63 2.96 -9.03 -31.19
C GLN A 63 3.67 -7.92 -30.38
N PRO A 64 4.41 -6.97 -30.99
CA PRO A 64 4.99 -5.85 -30.24
C PRO A 64 3.95 -5.03 -29.44
N TRP A 65 2.74 -4.86 -29.99
CA TRP A 65 1.66 -4.18 -29.26
C TRP A 65 1.20 -4.97 -28.03
N ARG A 66 1.07 -6.30 -28.16
CA ARG A 66 0.75 -7.17 -27.02
C ARG A 66 1.84 -7.12 -25.95
N ASP A 67 3.10 -7.20 -26.36
CA ASP A 67 4.23 -7.17 -25.43
C ASP A 67 4.28 -5.84 -24.66
N LEU A 68 4.03 -4.71 -25.34
CA LEU A 68 3.91 -3.41 -24.70
C LEU A 68 2.75 -3.37 -23.70
N ARG A 69 1.58 -3.88 -24.09
CA ARG A 69 0.40 -3.94 -23.22
C ARG A 69 0.67 -4.76 -21.96
N ASP A 70 1.24 -5.95 -22.13
CA ASP A 70 1.52 -6.88 -21.03
C ASP A 70 2.61 -6.32 -20.11
N GLY A 71 3.63 -5.66 -20.68
CA GLY A 71 4.64 -4.94 -19.91
C GLY A 71 4.08 -3.78 -19.09
N LEU A 72 3.15 -2.99 -19.67
CA LEU A 72 2.46 -1.93 -18.94
C LEU A 72 1.59 -2.51 -17.81
N ALA A 73 0.87 -3.60 -18.07
CA ALA A 73 0.08 -4.29 -17.05
C ALA A 73 0.97 -4.78 -15.89
N ALA A 74 2.15 -5.34 -16.19
CA ALA A 74 3.09 -5.80 -15.17
C ALA A 74 3.55 -4.65 -14.26
N VAL A 75 4.01 -3.53 -14.82
CA VAL A 75 4.50 -2.37 -14.04
C VAL A 75 3.39 -1.77 -13.16
N LEU A 76 2.17 -1.66 -13.70
CA LEU A 76 1.02 -1.15 -12.93
C LEU A 76 0.62 -2.13 -11.81
N GLY A 77 0.65 -3.44 -12.08
CA GLY A 77 0.39 -4.49 -11.11
C GLY A 77 1.39 -4.51 -9.95
N GLU A 78 2.68 -4.41 -10.26
CA GLU A 78 3.76 -4.31 -9.27
C GLU A 78 3.63 -3.05 -8.42
N THR A 79 3.37 -1.91 -9.06
CA THR A 79 3.17 -0.64 -8.35
C THR A 79 1.99 -0.71 -7.38
N ARG A 80 0.86 -1.27 -7.83
CA ARG A 80 -0.31 -1.52 -6.97
C ARG A 80 0.06 -2.40 -5.77
N ALA A 81 0.74 -3.52 -6.03
CA ALA A 81 1.11 -4.48 -4.98
C ALA A 81 2.05 -3.83 -3.95
N ASN A 82 3.01 -3.02 -4.39
CA ASN A 82 3.93 -2.29 -3.51
C ASN A 82 3.18 -1.28 -2.63
N LEU A 83 2.21 -0.55 -3.17
CA LEU A 83 1.39 0.39 -2.38
C LEU A 83 0.60 -0.34 -1.30
N LEU A 84 -0.02 -1.49 -1.63
CA LEU A 84 -0.74 -2.31 -0.65
C LEU A 84 0.21 -2.94 0.39
N GLY A 85 1.39 -3.38 -0.03
CA GLY A 85 2.40 -3.90 0.89
C GLY A 85 2.88 -2.84 1.89
N VAL A 86 3.11 -1.61 1.44
CA VAL A 86 3.42 -0.48 2.33
C VAL A 86 2.25 -0.19 3.26
N ALA A 87 1.02 -0.22 2.73
CA ALA A 87 -0.19 -0.01 3.53
C ALA A 87 -0.28 -0.98 4.71
N ASP A 88 -0.04 -2.27 4.45
CA ASP A 88 -0.05 -3.32 5.48
C ASP A 88 1.05 -3.11 6.51
N VAL A 89 2.28 -2.83 6.08
CA VAL A 89 3.42 -2.58 6.98
C VAL A 89 3.16 -1.39 7.90
N LEU A 90 2.57 -0.31 7.40
CA LEU A 90 2.21 0.87 8.21
C LEU A 90 1.17 0.51 9.27
N CYS A 91 0.13 -0.23 8.89
CA CYS A 91 -0.89 -0.67 9.84
C CYS A 91 -0.30 -1.61 10.91
N MET A 92 0.63 -2.50 10.52
CA MET A 92 1.34 -3.36 11.45
C MET A 92 2.20 -2.56 12.43
N ALA A 93 2.96 -1.59 11.95
CA ALA A 93 3.82 -0.76 12.79
C ALA A 93 3.01 -0.01 13.87
N VAL A 94 1.84 0.54 13.51
CA VAL A 94 0.95 1.20 14.47
C VAL A 94 0.43 0.22 15.51
N ARG A 95 0.00 -0.99 15.11
CA ARG A 95 -0.47 -2.02 16.04
C ARG A 95 0.61 -2.48 17.01
N THR A 96 1.82 -2.74 16.51
CA THR A 96 2.96 -3.12 17.34
C THR A 96 3.29 -2.04 18.36
N TYR A 97 3.22 -0.76 17.96
CA TYR A 97 3.41 0.33 18.92
C TYR A 97 2.31 0.33 19.99
N GLN A 98 1.04 0.22 19.59
CA GLN A 98 -0.08 0.18 20.52
C GLN A 98 0.04 -0.98 21.53
N GLU A 99 0.37 -2.18 21.07
CA GLU A 99 0.58 -3.36 21.93
C GLU A 99 1.70 -3.11 22.95
N THR A 100 2.81 -2.51 22.51
CA THR A 100 3.94 -2.18 23.39
C THR A 100 3.57 -1.13 24.44
N ASP A 101 2.78 -0.12 24.06
CA ASP A 101 2.30 0.92 24.97
C ASP A 101 1.31 0.36 26.00
N ASP A 102 0.41 -0.53 25.59
CA ASP A 102 -0.54 -1.21 26.48
C ASP A 102 0.20 -2.09 27.52
N GLU A 103 1.24 -2.82 27.09
CA GLU A 103 2.11 -3.60 27.98
C GLU A 103 2.86 -2.70 28.97
N ALA A 104 3.43 -1.60 28.52
CA ALA A 104 4.11 -0.64 29.37
C ALA A 104 3.16 0.00 30.39
N ALA A 105 1.95 0.37 29.98
CA ALA A 105 0.92 0.91 30.84
C ALA A 105 0.43 -0.11 31.88
N ALA A 106 0.34 -1.39 31.52
CA ALA A 106 0.02 -2.46 32.46
C ALA A 106 1.14 -2.65 33.51
N ALA A 107 2.40 -2.70 33.07
CA ALA A 107 3.56 -2.81 33.95
C ALA A 107 3.66 -1.61 34.92
N PHE A 108 3.44 -0.40 34.42
CA PHE A 108 3.44 0.81 35.23
C PHE A 108 2.34 0.79 36.30
N ARG A 109 1.12 0.38 35.93
CA ARG A 109 0.01 0.22 36.87
C ARG A 109 0.31 -0.83 37.95
N ALA A 110 0.98 -1.93 37.60
CA ALA A 110 1.40 -2.94 38.59
C ALA A 110 2.40 -2.35 39.59
N VAL A 111 3.41 -1.60 39.12
CA VAL A 111 4.40 -0.93 39.99
C VAL A 111 3.73 0.07 40.93
N LEU A 112 2.75 0.86 40.46
CA LEU A 112 1.99 1.77 41.32
C LEU A 112 1.19 1.03 42.39
N GLY A 113 0.58 -0.11 42.04
CA GLY A 113 -0.14 -0.95 43.01
C GLY A 113 0.76 -1.51 44.10
N GLU A 114 2.02 -1.81 43.78
CA GLU A 114 3.02 -2.31 44.75
C GLU A 114 3.65 -1.21 45.61
N ARG A 115 3.88 -0.02 45.06
CA ARG A 115 4.69 1.04 45.71
C ARG A 115 3.88 2.24 46.22
N GLY A 116 2.59 2.32 45.88
CA GLY A 116 1.77 3.51 46.11
C GLY A 116 2.12 4.66 45.14
N GLU A 117 1.26 5.69 45.10
CA GLU A 117 1.56 6.89 44.30
C GLU A 117 2.80 7.60 44.85
N PRO A 118 3.73 8.05 43.98
CA PRO A 118 4.86 8.85 44.42
C PRO A 118 4.34 10.12 45.09
N LEU A 119 4.68 10.30 46.37
CA LEU A 119 4.32 11.51 47.12
C LEU A 119 4.84 12.73 46.35
N PRO A 120 4.01 13.79 46.18
CA PRO A 120 4.49 15.01 45.56
C PRO A 120 5.69 15.51 46.36
N LYS A 121 6.78 15.85 45.67
CA LYS A 121 7.92 16.50 46.30
C LYS A 121 7.44 17.82 46.90
N LEU A 122 7.22 17.84 48.21
CA LEU A 122 7.14 19.07 48.98
C LEU A 122 8.51 19.73 48.81
N PHE A 123 8.51 20.94 48.25
CA PHE A 123 9.70 21.74 48.07
C PHE A 123 10.39 21.95 49.43
N ASP A 124 11.70 21.68 49.51
CA ASP A 124 12.58 22.21 50.56
C ASP A 124 13.00 23.65 50.21
#